data_AF-A0A0F9CU03-F1
#
_entry.id   AF-A0A0F9CU03-F1
#
_cell.length_a   1.000
_cell.length_b   1.000
_cell.length_c   1.000
_cell.angle_alpha   90.00
_cell.angle_beta   90.00
_cell.angle_gamma   90.00
#
_symmetry.space_group_name_H-M   'P 1'
#
loop_
_entity.id
_entity.type
_entity.pdbx_description
1 polymer ?
#
loop_
_entity_poly.entity_id
_entity_poly.type
_entity_poly.pdbx_seq_one_letter_code
_entity_poly.pdbx_strand_id
1 'polypeptide(L)' 'MYALHPGLIKSEYDGDIHHIPAGKLAMLYKIKPGNWIIWDDSSPRANLGRNWDDYTHLFPRDDGNYNLVK' A
#
# COMPACT_ATOMS: atom_id res chain seq x y z
N MET A 1 0.53 5.43 -11.40
CA MET A 1 1.53 4.61 -10.65
C MET A 1 1.03 4.49 -9.21
N TYR A 2 1.31 3.41 -8.48
CA TYR A 2 0.79 3.23 -7.11
C TYR A 2 1.88 3.42 -6.05
N ALA A 3 1.55 4.10 -4.96
CA ALA A 3 2.39 4.21 -3.76
C ALA A 3 1.79 3.32 -2.66
N LEU A 4 2.54 2.33 -2.20
CA LEU A 4 2.09 1.35 -1.22
C LEU A 4 2.58 1.71 0.17
N HIS A 5 1.66 1.75 1.13
CA HIS A 5 1.92 2.03 2.53
C HIS A 5 1.83 0.73 3.35
N PRO A 6 2.89 -0.07 3.45
CA PRO A 6 2.88 -1.23 4.32
C PRO A 6 2.58 -0.82 5.76
N GLY A 7 1.88 -1.67 6.51
CA GLY A 7 1.46 -1.30 7.86
C GLY A 7 0.72 -2.39 8.60
N LEU A 8 0.44 -2.08 9.86
CA LEU A 8 -0.39 -2.89 10.74
C LEU A 8 -1.86 -2.55 10.49
N ILE A 9 -2.72 -3.57 10.48
CA ILE A 9 -4.17 -3.40 10.41
C ILE A 9 -4.84 -4.38 11.37
N LYS A 10 -5.90 -3.95 12.03
CA LYS A 10 -6.75 -4.85 12.81
C LYS A 10 -7.82 -5.41 11.88
N SER A 11 -7.87 -6.73 11.72
CA SER A 11 -8.84 -7.36 10.82
C SER A 11 -10.22 -7.37 11.44
N GLU A 12 -11.26 -7.05 10.64
CA GLU A 12 -12.65 -7.12 11.09
C GLU A 12 -13.16 -8.56 11.22
N TYR A 13 -12.50 -9.53 10.59
CA TYR A 13 -12.94 -10.93 10.54
C TYR A 13 -12.55 -11.73 11.79
N ASP A 14 -11.34 -11.49 12.30
CA ASP A 14 -10.76 -12.23 13.44
C ASP A 14 -10.46 -11.32 14.64
N GLY A 15 -10.45 -9.99 14.47
CA GLY A 15 -10.10 -9.04 15.51
C GLY A 15 -8.60 -8.93 15.79
N ASP A 16 -7.76 -9.65 15.06
CA ASP A 16 -6.31 -9.70 15.27
C ASP A 16 -5.58 -8.61 14.49
N ILE A 17 -4.37 -8.26 14.95
CA ILE A 17 -3.49 -7.30 14.29
C ILE A 17 -2.58 -8.04 13.31
N HIS A 18 -2.68 -7.69 12.03
CA HIS A 18 -1.88 -8.24 10.96
C HIS A 18 -0.91 -7.20 10.42
N HIS A 19 0.34 -7.59 10.21
CA HIS A 19 1.29 -6.79 9.44
C HIS A 19 1.19 -7.15 7.96
N ILE A 20 0.91 -6.15 7.11
CA ILE A 20 0.84 -6.33 5.66
C ILE A 20 2.04 -5.64 4.99
N PRO A 21 3.04 -6.42 4.53
CA PRO A 21 4.16 -5.87 3.77
C PRO A 21 3.74 -5.44 2.37
N ALA A 22 4.50 -4.55 1.74
CA ALA A 22 4.15 -3.94 0.46
C ALA A 22 3.90 -4.96 -0.66
N GLY A 23 4.68 -6.04 -0.72
CA GLY A 23 4.46 -7.12 -1.70
C GLY A 23 3.11 -7.81 -1.52
N LYS A 24 2.70 -8.09 -0.28
CA LYS A 24 1.38 -8.67 0.02
C LYS A 24 0.28 -7.66 -0.32
N LEU A 25 0.49 -6.38 -0.03
CA LEU A 25 -0.45 -5.31 -0.37
C LEU A 25 -0.65 -5.20 -1.90
N ALA A 26 0.43 -5.25 -2.68
CA ALA A 26 0.39 -5.26 -4.14
C ALA A 26 -0.41 -6.45 -4.68
N MET A 27 -0.23 -7.65 -4.09
CA MET A 27 -0.98 -8.85 -4.47
C MET A 27 -2.47 -8.70 -4.17
N LEU A 28 -2.83 -8.18 -2.99
CA LEU A 28 -4.21 -7.97 -2.58
C LEU A 28 -4.94 -7.00 -3.51
N TYR A 29 -4.28 -5.90 -3.89
CA TYR A 29 -4.78 -4.94 -4.88
C TYR A 29 -4.57 -5.37 -6.35
N LYS A 30 -4.02 -6.57 -6.60
CA LYS A 30 -3.76 -7.12 -7.94
C LYS A 30 -2.91 -6.21 -8.84
N ILE A 31 -1.94 -5.51 -8.25
CA ILE A 31 -1.05 -4.60 -8.97
C ILE A 31 0.09 -5.37 -9.62
N LYS A 32 0.32 -5.11 -10.91
CA LYS A 32 1.43 -5.73 -11.65
C LYS A 32 2.80 -5.29 -11.09
N PRO A 33 3.83 -6.16 -11.09
CA PRO A 33 5.21 -5.75 -10.83
C PRO A 33 5.62 -4.58 -11.73
N GLY A 34 6.35 -3.62 -11.18
CA GLY A 34 6.78 -2.41 -11.91
C GLY A 34 5.76 -1.25 -11.89
N ASN A 35 4.51 -1.49 -11.48
CA ASN A 35 3.48 -0.44 -11.36
C ASN A 35 3.29 0.10 -9.95
N TRP A 36 4.18 -0.24 -9.01
CA TRP A 36 4.11 0.21 -7.63
C TRP A 36 5.48 0.53 -7.06
N ILE A 37 5.48 1.41 -6.07
CA ILE A 37 6.64 1.75 -5.26
C ILE A 37 6.25 1.74 -3.78
N ILE A 38 7.23 1.48 -2.90
CA ILE A 38 7.02 1.54 -1.45
C ILE A 38 7.07 3.01 -1.04
N TRP A 39 6.05 3.46 -0.32
CA TRP A 39 6.10 4.73 0.37
C TRP A 39 7.06 4.64 1.55
N ASP A 40 8.01 5.56 1.62
CA ASP A 40 8.92 5.71 2.76
C ASP A 40 8.87 7.14 3.27
N ASP A 41 8.07 7.36 4.32
CA ASP A 41 7.91 8.67 4.97
C ASP A 41 9.18 9.09 5.73
N SER A 42 10.06 8.13 6.03
CA SER A 42 11.26 8.35 6.85
C SER A 42 12.47 8.85 6.06
N SER A 43 12.42 8.76 4.73
CA SER A 43 13.54 9.11 3.86
C SER A 43 13.17 10.21 2.87
N PRO A 44 13.39 11.50 3.22
CA PRO A 44 13.26 12.59 2.26
C PRO A 44 14.21 12.45 1.05
N ARG A 45 15.24 11.59 1.13
CA ARG A 45 16.13 11.25 0.01
C ARG A 45 15.56 10.24 -0.98
N ALA A 46 14.45 9.56 -0.67
CA ALA A 46 13.71 8.76 -1.65
C ALA A 46 12.95 9.64 -2.66
N ASN A 47 12.82 10.94 -2.38
CA ASN A 47 12.05 11.92 -3.16
C ASN A 47 12.84 12.53 -4.34
N LEU A 48 13.88 11.86 -4.85
CA LEU A 48 14.70 12.33 -5.98
C LEU A 48 13.83 12.48 -7.25
N GLY A 49 13.18 13.64 -7.40
CA GLY A 49 12.39 14.02 -8.57
C GLY A 49 11.00 13.37 -8.69
N ARG A 50 10.48 12.71 -7.64
CA ARG A 50 9.12 12.17 -7.65
C ARG A 50 8.17 13.13 -6.94
N ASN A 51 7.12 13.54 -7.65
CA ASN A 51 5.97 14.17 -7.01
C ASN A 51 5.02 13.07 -6.54
N TRP A 52 4.84 12.98 -5.23
CA TRP A 52 4.01 11.94 -4.63
C TRP A 52 2.52 12.11 -4.92
N ASP A 53 2.08 13.34 -5.20
CA ASP A 53 0.71 13.63 -5.61
C ASP A 53 0.33 12.96 -6.94
N ASP A 54 1.32 12.52 -7.74
CA ASP A 54 1.10 11.81 -9.01
C ASP A 54 0.77 10.31 -8.82
N TYR A 55 0.79 9.82 -7.57
CA TYR A 55 0.59 8.42 -7.24
C TYR A 55 -0.79 8.18 -6.63
N THR A 56 -1.36 7.01 -6.91
CA THR A 56 -2.51 6.53 -6.14
C THR A 56 -1.98 5.82 -4.89
N HIS A 57 -2.31 6.36 -3.71
CA HIS A 57 -1.87 5.83 -2.42
C HIS A 57 -2.75 4.68 -1.99
N LEU A 58 -2.14 3.55 -1.65
CA LEU A 58 -2.84 2.35 -1.23
C LEU A 58 -2.36 1.89 0.14
N PHE A 59 -3.34 1.55 0.98
CA PHE A 59 -3.15 1.20 2.38
C PHE A 59 -3.76 -0.19 2.67
N PRO A 60 -3.29 -0.88 3.71
CA PRO A 60 -4.00 -2.00 4.31
C PRO A 60 -5.44 -1.62 4.65
N ARG A 61 -6.35 -2.58 4.55
CA ARG A 61 -7.76 -2.39 4.86
C ARG A 61 -8.20 -3.46 5.83
N ASP A 62 -8.94 -3.05 6.83
CA ASP A 62 -9.51 -3.88 7.90
C ASP A 62 -10.70 -4.71 7.39
N ASP A 63 -11.49 -4.14 6.48
CA ASP A 63 -12.62 -4.77 5.79
C ASP A 63 -12.22 -5.89 4.80
N GLY A 64 -10.93 -6.02 4.50
CA GLY A 64 -10.39 -6.97 3.52
C GLY A 64 -10.82 -6.71 2.07
N ASN A 65 -11.46 -5.58 1.77
CA ASN A 65 -11.96 -5.27 0.44
C ASN A 65 -10.93 -4.49 -0.39
N TYR A 66 -10.04 -5.23 -1.03
CA TYR A 66 -8.96 -4.68 -1.86
C TYR A 66 -9.34 -4.42 -3.33
N ASN A 67 -10.63 -4.32 -3.65
CA ASN A 67 -11.05 -3.97 -5.00
C ASN A 67 -10.82 -2.47 -5.25
N LEU A 68 -9.98 -2.16 -6.23
CA LEU A 68 -9.86 -0.78 -6.73
C LEU A 68 -11.19 -0.40 -7.38
N VAL A 69 -11.91 0.54 -6.76
CA VAL A 69 -13.11 1.11 -7.37
C VAL A 69 -12.64 1.84 -8.64
N LYS A 70 -13.15 1.41 -9.78
CA LYS A 70 -12.77 1.88 -11.11
C LYS A 70 -13.57 3.10 -11.52
#